data_AF-A0A2I1HE91-F1
#
_entry.id   AF-A0A2I1HE91-F1
#
_cell.length_a   1.000
_cell.length_b   1.000
_cell.length_c   1.000
_cell.angle_alpha   90.00
_cell.angle_beta   90.00
_cell.angle_gamma   90.00
#
_symmetry.space_group_name_H-M   'P 1'
#
loop_
_entity.id
_entity.type
_entity.pdbx_description
1 polymer ?
#
loop_
_entity_poly.entity_id
_entity_poly.type
_entity_poly.pdbx_seq_one_letter_code
_entity_poly.pdbx_strand_id
1 'polypeptide(L)'
;MGNTERRRDAKNAFERDLWKLMNNAVFSKTMEDVRRRKRIDLVRPIGEEHRLRQMLADPALVGRKIFYGSNLIAIHRRQTHVTLNKPIYVGATILDLSEYYMYDFWYNHIKRKYGDKAKLCYTDTDSFIIEIETENMYDDMVEDADLYDFNDYPEDHPLLKKLPPDQWITKPDGTRELKNKKVIGEWKDENAGTRITRYAGNRSKSYAVETEDAAKNIQKSKGLKKSLVNKELTIDIYERCILEGVEDKPRTAYFLQCERFVPYTIRRTKKSINPLDSKRWILNDRITTWAYGDCRIPLYLQALERYGEDIPNEILVSLGL
;
A
#
# COMPACT_ATOMS: atom_id res chain seq x y z
N MET A 1 18.94 -7.35 14.15
CA MET A 1 18.00 -8.46 14.43
C MET A 1 17.13 -8.23 15.68
N GLY A 2 17.60 -7.54 16.73
CA GLY A 2 16.85 -7.41 18.00
C GLY A 2 15.42 -6.86 17.94
N ASN A 3 15.08 -5.91 17.05
CA ASN A 3 13.69 -5.43 16.93
C ASN A 3 12.74 -6.49 16.34
N THR A 4 13.24 -7.35 15.44
CA THR A 4 12.45 -8.41 14.82
C THR A 4 12.16 -9.51 15.84
N GLU A 5 13.16 -9.90 16.63
CA GLU A 5 13.00 -10.82 17.77
C GLU A 5 12.00 -10.26 18.79
N ARG A 6 12.16 -9.00 19.20
CA ARG A 6 11.21 -8.35 20.12
C ARG A 6 9.79 -8.25 19.55
N ARG A 7 9.65 -8.03 18.23
CA ARG A 7 8.34 -8.07 17.55
C ARG A 7 7.78 -9.49 17.50
N ARG A 8 8.63 -10.52 17.41
CA ARG A 8 8.23 -11.93 17.44
C ARG A 8 7.69 -12.30 18.81
N ASP A 9 8.40 -11.92 19.86
CA ASP A 9 8.15 -12.31 21.24
C ASP A 9 7.12 -11.41 21.95
N ALA A 10 6.72 -10.30 21.31
CA ALA A 10 5.69 -9.38 21.82
C ALA A 10 4.35 -10.10 22.07
N LYS A 11 3.77 -9.87 23.25
CA LYS A 11 2.54 -10.53 23.71
C LYS A 11 1.27 -9.77 23.39
N ASN A 12 1.39 -8.49 23.04
CA ASN A 12 0.25 -7.62 22.74
C ASN A 12 0.45 -6.86 21.41
N ALA A 13 -0.67 -6.38 20.85
CA ALA A 13 -0.67 -5.68 19.58
C ALA A 13 0.15 -4.38 19.62
N PHE A 14 0.13 -3.66 20.75
CA PHE A 14 0.84 -2.40 20.92
C PHE A 14 2.36 -2.57 20.79
N GLU A 15 2.96 -3.51 21.52
CA GLU A 15 4.39 -3.80 21.46
C GLU A 15 4.80 -4.25 20.06
N ARG A 16 3.99 -5.12 19.45
CA ARG A 16 4.24 -5.59 18.08
C ARG A 16 4.28 -4.42 17.09
N ASP A 17 3.36 -3.47 17.22
CA ASP A 17 3.29 -2.30 16.35
C ASP A 17 4.42 -1.30 16.65
N LEU A 18 4.81 -1.16 17.92
CA LEU A 18 5.96 -0.34 18.32
C LEU A 18 7.25 -0.85 17.69
N TRP A 19 7.55 -2.15 17.80
CA TRP A 19 8.77 -2.72 17.22
C TRP A 19 8.77 -2.65 15.68
N LYS A 20 7.59 -2.80 15.04
CA LYS A 20 7.43 -2.54 13.60
C LYS A 20 7.75 -1.09 13.26
N LEU A 21 7.23 -0.14 14.03
CA LEU A 21 7.48 1.29 13.83
C LEU A 21 8.96 1.63 13.99
N MET A 22 9.65 1.06 14.99
CA MET A 22 11.07 1.32 15.21
C MET A 22 11.94 0.92 14.01
N ASN A 23 11.62 -0.20 13.34
CA ASN A 23 12.30 -0.58 12.10
C ASN A 23 11.98 0.39 10.96
N ASN A 24 10.69 0.66 10.73
CA ASN A 24 10.25 1.52 9.63
C ASN A 24 10.71 2.98 9.77
N ALA A 25 10.85 3.46 11.00
CA ALA A 25 11.29 4.83 11.31
C ALA A 25 12.76 5.05 10.94
N VAL A 26 13.63 4.05 11.17
CA VAL A 26 15.04 4.13 10.78
C VAL A 26 15.17 4.23 9.27
N PHE A 27 14.49 3.36 8.53
CA PHE A 27 14.41 3.44 7.07
C PHE A 27 13.89 4.81 6.59
N SER A 28 12.77 5.27 7.15
CA SER A 28 12.20 6.57 6.77
C SER A 28 13.16 7.74 7.03
N LYS A 29 14.03 7.60 8.04
CA LYS A 29 15.02 8.62 8.39
C LYS A 29 16.19 8.68 7.41
N THR A 30 16.58 7.57 6.78
CA THR A 30 17.64 7.58 5.76
C THR A 30 17.19 8.33 4.50
N MET A 31 15.88 8.31 4.21
CA MET A 31 15.24 8.96 3.06
C MET A 31 14.71 10.37 3.36
N GLU A 32 15.07 10.98 4.49
CA GLU A 32 14.55 12.29 4.88
C GLU A 32 15.03 13.40 3.92
N ASP A 33 14.07 14.12 3.31
CA ASP A 33 14.37 15.33 2.54
C ASP A 33 14.65 16.52 3.48
N VAL A 34 15.93 16.72 3.80
CA VAL A 34 16.40 17.83 4.66
C VAL A 34 16.09 19.21 4.09
N ARG A 35 15.86 19.34 2.77
CA ARG A 35 15.55 20.63 2.11
C ARG A 35 14.14 21.10 2.46
N ARG A 36 13.23 20.18 2.81
CA ARG A 36 11.85 20.48 3.21
C ARG A 36 11.70 20.89 4.66
N ARG A 37 12.74 20.76 5.49
CA ARG A 37 12.71 21.19 6.88
C ARG A 37 12.43 22.70 6.93
N LYS A 38 11.50 23.11 7.79
CA LYS A 38 11.16 24.53 7.95
C LYS A 38 11.93 25.09 9.12
N ARG A 39 12.60 26.22 8.91
CA ARG A 39 13.14 27.01 10.01
C ARG A 39 12.05 27.92 10.53
N ILE A 40 11.66 27.71 11.78
CA ILE A 40 10.66 28.52 12.48
C ILE A 40 11.34 29.06 13.73
N ASP A 41 11.49 30.38 13.78
CA ASP A 41 11.98 31.07 14.97
C ASP A 41 10.77 31.62 15.74
N LEU A 42 10.69 31.34 17.04
CA LEU A 42 9.68 31.92 17.92
C LEU A 42 10.26 33.16 18.61
N VAL A 43 9.57 34.29 18.51
CA VAL A 43 10.00 35.57 19.07
C VAL A 43 8.82 36.26 19.75
N ARG A 44 9.09 36.93 20.88
CA ARG A 44 8.09 37.73 21.59
C ARG A 44 8.07 39.16 21.05
N PRO A 45 6.90 39.68 20.61
CA PRO A 45 6.78 41.08 20.20
C PRO A 45 7.15 42.10 21.27
N ILE A 46 6.83 41.80 22.52
CA ILE A 46 7.13 42.64 23.69
C ILE A 46 8.31 42.00 24.43
N GLY A 47 9.39 42.75 24.61
CA GLY A 47 10.63 42.35 25.28
C GLY A 47 11.70 41.73 24.37
N GLU A 48 11.40 41.44 23.09
CA GLU A 48 12.39 41.02 22.08
C GLU A 48 12.24 41.83 20.77
N GLU A 49 11.86 43.10 20.88
CA GLU A 49 11.55 43.99 19.74
C GLU A 49 12.71 44.09 18.76
N HIS A 50 13.94 44.20 19.26
CA HIS A 50 15.14 44.29 18.43
C HIS A 50 15.35 43.02 17.60
N ARG A 51 15.22 41.84 18.23
CA ARG A 51 15.32 40.53 17.57
C ARG A 51 14.22 40.35 16.53
N LEU A 52 13.00 40.77 16.84
CA LEU A 52 11.88 40.74 15.90
C LEU A 52 12.17 41.60 14.66
N ARG A 53 12.65 42.83 14.84
CA ARG A 53 13.02 43.71 13.71
C ARG A 53 14.10 43.10 12.84
N GLN A 54 15.15 42.54 13.43
CA GLN A 54 16.22 41.85 12.68
C GLN A 54 15.66 40.69 11.85
N MET A 55 14.79 39.85 12.43
CA MET A 55 14.21 38.72 11.72
C MET A 55 13.21 39.11 10.63
N LEU A 56 12.52 40.24 10.78
CA LEU A 56 11.63 40.78 9.75
C LEU A 56 12.39 41.42 8.58
N ALA A 57 13.59 41.93 8.82
CA ALA A 57 14.47 42.48 7.78
C ALA A 57 15.29 41.40 7.04
N ASP A 58 15.27 40.16 7.54
CA ASP A 58 16.08 39.08 6.98
C ASP A 58 15.60 38.67 5.57
N PRO A 59 16.48 38.64 4.56
CA PRO A 59 16.10 38.26 3.19
C PRO A 59 15.55 36.83 3.07
N ALA A 60 15.85 35.95 4.03
CA ALA A 60 15.30 34.60 4.05
C ALA A 60 13.88 34.53 4.62
N LEU A 61 13.27 35.65 5.01
CA LEU A 61 11.88 35.68 5.50
C LEU A 61 10.92 35.14 4.42
N VAL A 62 10.15 34.12 4.79
CA VAL A 62 9.06 33.58 3.95
C VAL A 62 7.71 34.14 4.38
N GLY A 63 7.54 34.31 5.69
CA GLY A 63 6.31 34.80 6.27
C GLY A 63 6.34 34.74 7.78
N ARG A 64 5.22 35.09 8.40
CA ARG A 64 5.05 35.08 9.84
C ARG A 64 3.65 34.62 10.21
N LYS A 65 3.54 33.98 11.38
CA LYS A 65 2.27 33.63 12.02
C LYS A 65 2.22 34.29 13.38
N ILE A 66 1.26 35.19 13.56
CA ILE A 66 1.00 35.89 14.81
C ILE A 66 0.05 35.03 15.63
N PHE A 67 0.40 34.78 16.89
CA PHE A 67 -0.46 34.07 17.82
C PHE A 67 -1.28 35.09 18.62
N TYR A 68 -2.46 35.44 18.12
CA TYR A 68 -3.37 36.40 18.75
C TYR A 68 -3.69 35.99 20.19
N GLY A 69 -3.71 36.98 21.10
CA GLY A 69 -3.90 36.74 22.54
C GLY A 69 -2.65 36.23 23.28
N SER A 70 -1.50 36.12 22.60
CA SER A 70 -0.23 35.76 23.21
C SER A 70 0.88 36.71 22.75
N ASN A 71 1.88 36.94 23.61
CA ASN A 71 3.07 37.71 23.25
C ASN A 71 4.05 36.85 22.42
N LEU A 72 3.59 36.27 21.30
CA LEU A 72 4.38 35.32 20.50
C LEU A 72 4.12 35.45 19.00
N ILE A 73 5.19 35.41 18.20
CA ILE A 73 5.16 35.32 16.75
C ILE A 73 6.08 34.20 16.30
N ALA A 74 5.60 33.35 15.38
CA ALA A 74 6.42 32.42 14.64
C ALA A 74 6.87 33.06 13.32
N ILE A 75 8.18 33.20 13.12
CA ILE A 75 8.78 33.73 11.90
C ILE A 75 9.27 32.55 11.07
N HIS A 76 8.72 32.42 9.87
CA HIS A 76 9.08 31.35 8.94
C HIS A 76 10.19 31.86 8.04
N ARG A 77 11.32 31.15 8.04
CA ARG A 77 12.49 31.51 7.24
C ARG A 77 12.90 30.37 6.32
N ARG A 78 13.42 30.72 5.14
CA ARG A 78 14.09 29.79 4.24
C ARG A 78 15.36 29.30 4.94
N GLN A 79 15.72 28.05 4.68
CA GLN A 79 17.07 27.61 5.01
C GLN A 79 18.03 28.21 3.99
N THR A 80 18.99 28.98 4.48
CA THR A 80 20.04 29.56 3.64
C THR A 80 21.16 28.57 3.36
N HIS A 81 21.34 27.58 4.24
CA HIS A 81 22.31 26.51 4.12
C HIS A 81 21.64 25.19 4.46
N VAL A 82 21.87 24.16 3.65
CA VAL A 82 21.32 22.81 3.84
C VAL A 82 22.46 21.81 3.78
N THR A 83 22.70 21.10 4.87
CA THR A 83 23.67 19.99 4.90
C THR A 83 22.98 18.69 4.51
N LEU A 84 23.41 18.08 3.40
CA LEU A 84 22.91 16.77 2.96
C LEU A 84 23.57 15.66 3.78
N ASN A 85 23.05 15.41 4.97
CA ASN A 85 23.59 14.45 5.95
C ASN A 85 22.67 13.25 6.18
N LYS A 86 21.98 12.82 5.13
CA LYS A 86 21.10 11.65 5.16
C LYS A 86 21.67 10.61 4.20
N PRO A 87 21.84 9.35 4.62
CA PRO A 87 22.36 8.30 3.76
C PRO A 87 21.25 7.79 2.82
N ILE A 88 20.81 8.64 1.89
CA ILE A 88 19.68 8.36 0.98
C ILE A 88 19.92 7.09 0.18
N TYR A 89 21.16 6.82 -0.21
CA TYR A 89 21.55 5.61 -0.93
C TYR A 89 21.18 4.33 -0.17
N VAL A 90 21.25 4.31 1.16
CA VAL A 90 20.81 3.15 1.97
C VAL A 90 19.32 2.92 1.81
N GLY A 91 18.52 4.00 1.86
CA GLY A 91 17.08 3.90 1.66
C GLY A 91 16.71 3.47 0.24
N ALA A 92 17.42 3.97 -0.77
CA ALA A 92 17.24 3.53 -2.16
C ALA A 92 17.52 2.03 -2.31
N THR A 93 18.67 1.55 -1.83
CA THR A 93 19.02 0.12 -1.89
C THR A 93 18.01 -0.78 -1.17
N ILE A 94 17.47 -0.34 -0.03
CA ILE A 94 16.42 -1.10 0.67
C ILE A 94 15.15 -1.22 -0.18
N LEU A 95 14.76 -0.16 -0.89
CA LEU A 95 13.61 -0.20 -1.80
C LEU A 95 13.88 -1.12 -3.00
N ASP A 96 15.05 -1.02 -3.61
CA ASP A 96 15.43 -1.86 -4.74
C ASP A 96 15.42 -3.34 -4.35
N LEU A 97 15.94 -3.68 -3.17
CA LEU A 97 15.87 -5.04 -2.62
C LEU A 97 14.42 -5.47 -2.36
N SER A 98 13.59 -4.59 -1.80
CA SER A 98 12.18 -4.90 -1.57
C SER A 98 11.45 -5.21 -2.89
N GLU A 99 11.70 -4.43 -3.95
CA GLU A 99 11.14 -4.69 -5.27
C GLU A 99 11.67 -5.98 -5.87
N TYR A 100 12.97 -6.27 -5.70
CA TYR A 100 13.57 -7.54 -6.13
C TYR A 100 12.85 -8.74 -5.51
N TYR A 101 12.61 -8.75 -4.18
CA TYR A 101 11.89 -9.85 -3.53
C TYR A 101 10.47 -10.05 -4.07
N MET A 102 9.76 -8.95 -4.35
CA MET A 102 8.43 -9.01 -4.97
C MET A 102 8.50 -9.65 -6.37
N TYR A 103 9.44 -9.19 -7.20
CA TYR A 103 9.59 -9.70 -8.56
C TYR A 103 10.11 -11.13 -8.62
N ASP A 104 11.02 -11.51 -7.73
CA ASP A 104 11.55 -12.87 -7.64
C ASP A 104 10.43 -13.86 -7.33
N PHE A 105 9.60 -13.56 -6.32
CA PHE A 105 8.44 -14.40 -6.00
C PHE A 105 7.43 -14.46 -7.17
N TRP A 106 7.11 -13.33 -7.78
CA TRP A 106 6.14 -13.32 -8.87
C TRP A 106 6.65 -14.06 -10.13
N TYR A 107 7.84 -13.72 -10.62
CA TYR A 107 8.34 -14.22 -11.90
C TYR A 107 9.07 -15.55 -11.79
N ASN A 108 9.87 -15.76 -10.74
CA ASN A 108 10.70 -16.96 -10.59
C ASN A 108 10.02 -18.07 -9.80
N HIS A 109 8.96 -17.78 -9.05
CA HIS A 109 8.18 -18.79 -8.34
C HIS A 109 6.77 -18.95 -8.94
N ILE A 110 5.87 -17.97 -8.78
CA ILE A 110 4.46 -18.09 -9.19
C ILE A 110 4.32 -18.31 -10.71
N LYS A 111 4.91 -17.44 -11.54
CA LYS A 111 4.81 -17.58 -13.01
C LYS A 111 5.53 -18.83 -13.54
N ARG A 112 6.56 -19.33 -12.87
CA ARG A 112 7.22 -20.60 -13.27
C ARG A 112 6.35 -21.81 -12.93
N LYS A 113 5.71 -21.83 -11.77
CA LYS A 113 4.86 -22.95 -11.33
C LYS A 113 3.54 -23.01 -12.12
N TYR A 114 2.88 -21.88 -12.33
CA TYR A 114 1.52 -21.84 -12.87
C TYR A 114 1.42 -21.36 -14.32
N GLY A 115 2.44 -20.69 -14.86
CA GLY A 115 2.40 -20.15 -16.23
C GLY A 115 1.19 -19.24 -16.44
N ASP A 116 0.37 -19.53 -17.44
CA ASP A 116 -0.82 -18.74 -17.79
C ASP A 116 -2.01 -18.96 -16.85
N LYS A 117 -1.95 -19.98 -15.99
CA LYS A 117 -2.93 -20.22 -14.92
C LYS A 117 -2.82 -19.26 -13.74
N ALA A 118 -1.82 -18.36 -13.75
CA ALA A 118 -1.66 -17.33 -12.74
C ALA A 118 -1.79 -15.92 -13.36
N LYS A 119 -2.67 -15.11 -12.77
CA LYS A 119 -2.93 -13.73 -13.16
C LYS A 119 -2.74 -12.79 -11.98
N LEU A 120 -1.94 -11.74 -12.20
CA LEU A 120 -1.70 -10.70 -11.22
C LEU A 120 -2.86 -9.69 -11.24
N CYS A 121 -3.69 -9.69 -10.21
CA CYS A 121 -4.85 -8.83 -10.10
C CYS A 121 -4.54 -7.49 -9.43
N TYR A 122 -3.61 -7.48 -8.46
CA TYR A 122 -3.20 -6.27 -7.74
C TYR A 122 -1.81 -6.41 -7.12
N THR A 123 -1.11 -5.29 -6.95
CA THR A 123 0.08 -5.21 -6.10
C THR A 123 0.17 -3.84 -5.42
N ASP A 124 0.60 -3.82 -4.14
CA ASP A 124 0.97 -2.59 -3.43
C ASP A 124 2.10 -2.88 -2.44
N THR A 125 3.28 -2.30 -2.72
CA THR A 125 4.49 -2.30 -1.89
C THR A 125 5.03 -3.70 -1.54
N ASP A 126 4.33 -4.44 -0.69
CA ASP A 126 4.72 -5.71 -0.07
C ASP A 126 3.60 -6.78 -0.16
N SER A 127 2.64 -6.62 -1.09
CA SER A 127 1.49 -7.50 -1.23
C SER A 127 1.10 -7.76 -2.68
N PHE A 128 0.51 -8.94 -2.90
CA PHE A 128 -0.10 -9.36 -4.16
C PHE A 128 -1.54 -9.81 -3.93
N ILE A 129 -2.41 -9.56 -4.91
CA ILE A 129 -3.66 -10.29 -5.08
C ILE A 129 -3.50 -11.04 -6.40
N ILE A 130 -3.55 -12.37 -6.32
CA ILE A 130 -3.27 -13.27 -7.44
C ILE A 130 -4.48 -14.18 -7.62
N GLU A 131 -4.88 -14.34 -8.87
CA GLU A 131 -5.80 -15.40 -9.29
C GLU A 131 -4.95 -16.57 -9.79
N ILE A 132 -5.14 -17.75 -9.20
CA ILE A 132 -4.41 -18.97 -9.54
C ILE A 132 -5.41 -20.09 -9.79
N GLU A 133 -5.33 -20.72 -10.95
CA GLU A 133 -6.07 -21.94 -11.27
C GLU A 133 -5.21 -23.18 -10.95
N THR A 134 -5.59 -23.89 -9.90
CA THR A 134 -4.93 -25.13 -9.43
C THR A 134 -5.96 -26.05 -8.77
N GLU A 135 -5.65 -27.33 -8.63
CA GLU A 135 -6.54 -28.30 -7.97
C GLU A 135 -6.71 -27.96 -6.48
N ASN A 136 -5.59 -27.66 -5.80
CA ASN A 136 -5.60 -27.26 -4.40
C ASN A 136 -4.41 -26.38 -4.03
N MET A 137 -4.65 -25.08 -3.91
CA MET A 137 -3.63 -24.08 -3.53
C MET A 137 -2.94 -24.41 -2.20
N TYR A 138 -3.66 -25.02 -1.24
CA TYR A 138 -3.07 -25.33 0.06
C TYR A 138 -2.05 -26.46 0.00
N ASP A 139 -2.22 -27.40 -0.93
CA ASP A 139 -1.26 -28.46 -1.13
C ASP A 139 0.00 -27.91 -1.83
N ASP A 140 -0.18 -27.02 -2.81
CA ASP A 140 0.91 -26.30 -3.44
C ASP A 140 1.73 -25.48 -2.43
N MET A 141 1.07 -24.82 -1.46
CA MET A 141 1.75 -24.07 -0.40
C MET A 141 2.52 -24.98 0.57
N VAL A 142 2.05 -26.21 0.79
CA VAL A 142 2.75 -27.19 1.64
C VAL A 142 4.01 -27.71 0.95
N GLU A 143 3.98 -27.93 -0.36
CA GLU A 143 5.17 -28.28 -1.15
C GLU A 143 6.24 -27.19 -1.05
N ASP A 144 5.81 -25.93 -1.09
CA ASP A 144 6.66 -24.74 -1.04
C ASP A 144 6.72 -24.13 0.37
N ALA A 145 6.53 -24.93 1.42
CA ALA A 145 6.34 -24.45 2.80
C ALA A 145 7.45 -23.54 3.32
N ASP A 146 8.69 -23.73 2.83
CA ASP A 146 9.84 -22.91 3.18
C ASP A 146 9.68 -21.43 2.80
N LEU A 147 8.80 -21.08 1.85
CA LEU A 147 8.54 -19.70 1.41
C LEU A 147 7.44 -18.99 2.21
N TYR A 148 6.73 -19.70 3.08
CA TYR A 148 5.50 -19.20 3.69
C TYR A 148 5.54 -19.19 5.23
N ASP A 149 4.93 -18.16 5.82
CA ASP A 149 4.62 -18.05 7.25
C ASP A 149 3.14 -18.41 7.48
N PHE A 150 2.92 -19.60 8.06
CA PHE A 150 1.58 -20.13 8.35
C PHE A 150 1.06 -19.78 9.75
N ASN A 151 1.73 -18.91 10.51
CA ASN A 151 1.40 -18.68 11.92
C ASN A 151 -0.01 -18.09 12.17
N ASP A 152 -0.61 -17.44 11.17
CA ASP A 152 -1.94 -16.83 11.32
C ASP A 152 -3.09 -17.80 10.99
N TYR A 153 -2.79 -19.03 10.54
CA TYR A 153 -3.81 -20.06 10.26
C TYR A 153 -4.45 -20.60 11.56
N PRO A 154 -5.74 -20.95 11.53
CA PRO A 154 -6.39 -21.67 12.63
C PRO A 154 -5.67 -23.00 12.93
N GLU A 155 -5.55 -23.34 14.22
CA GLU A 155 -4.83 -24.55 14.68
C GLU A 155 -5.39 -25.85 14.09
N ASP A 156 -6.69 -25.87 13.79
CA ASP A 156 -7.41 -27.01 13.23
C ASP A 156 -7.35 -27.09 11.69
N HIS A 157 -6.79 -26.06 11.02
CA HIS A 157 -6.78 -25.96 9.57
C HIS A 157 -6.01 -27.15 8.93
N PRO A 158 -6.56 -27.80 7.88
CA PRO A 158 -5.96 -29.00 7.27
C PRO A 158 -4.52 -28.81 6.78
N LEU A 159 -4.18 -27.61 6.31
CA LEU A 159 -2.82 -27.27 5.84
C LEU A 159 -1.77 -27.55 6.91
N LEU A 160 -1.99 -27.13 8.16
CA LEU A 160 -1.01 -27.27 9.24
C LEU A 160 -0.70 -28.74 9.54
N LYS A 161 -1.67 -29.64 9.34
CA LYS A 161 -1.52 -31.09 9.54
C LYS A 161 -0.71 -31.75 8.42
N LYS A 162 -0.68 -31.14 7.22
CA LYS A 162 0.08 -31.62 6.07
C LYS A 162 1.52 -31.09 6.05
N LEU A 163 1.85 -30.10 6.89
CA LEU A 163 3.19 -29.52 6.93
C LEU A 163 4.25 -30.58 7.29
N PRO A 164 5.41 -30.56 6.62
CA PRO A 164 6.46 -31.53 6.90
C PRO A 164 7.13 -31.25 8.26
N PRO A 165 7.74 -32.28 8.90
CA PRO A 165 8.23 -32.17 10.28
C PRO A 165 9.31 -31.11 10.50
N ASP A 166 10.09 -30.78 9.47
CA ASP A 166 11.16 -29.78 9.46
C ASP A 166 10.64 -28.33 9.53
N GLN A 167 9.35 -28.11 9.31
CA GLN A 167 8.69 -26.81 9.46
C GLN A 167 8.33 -26.48 10.92
N TRP A 168 8.61 -27.40 11.84
CA TRP A 168 8.33 -27.23 13.27
C TRP A 168 9.60 -27.18 14.10
N ILE A 169 9.75 -26.12 14.89
CA ILE A 169 10.81 -25.96 15.89
C ILE A 169 10.22 -26.35 17.25
N THR A 170 10.88 -27.28 17.94
CA THR A 170 10.52 -27.63 19.33
C THR A 170 11.30 -26.72 20.29
N LYS A 171 10.58 -25.97 21.11
CA LYS A 171 11.16 -25.09 22.13
C LYS A 171 11.59 -25.88 23.37
N PRO A 172 12.48 -25.31 24.21
CA PRO A 172 12.91 -25.95 25.47
C PRO A 172 11.78 -26.27 26.45
N ASP A 173 10.64 -25.60 26.34
CA ASP A 173 9.44 -25.82 27.14
C ASP A 173 8.53 -26.95 26.62
N GLY A 174 8.93 -27.63 25.53
CA GLY A 174 8.18 -28.71 24.90
C GLY A 174 7.10 -28.24 23.91
N THR A 175 6.91 -26.93 23.74
CA THR A 175 5.95 -26.39 22.74
C THR A 175 6.55 -26.43 21.34
N ARG A 176 5.70 -26.61 20.32
CA ARG A 176 6.09 -26.53 18.91
C ARG A 176 5.69 -25.19 18.32
N GLU A 177 6.58 -24.60 17.55
CA GLU A 177 6.35 -23.34 16.83
C GLU A 177 6.76 -23.50 15.37
N LEU A 178 6.08 -22.78 14.48
CA LEU A 178 6.41 -22.78 13.06
C LEU A 178 7.77 -22.11 12.81
N LYS A 179 8.59 -22.76 11.99
CA LYS A 179 9.93 -22.32 11.59
C LYS A 179 9.94 -20.89 11.04
N ASN A 180 8.98 -20.58 10.16
CA ASN A 180 8.91 -19.33 9.41
C ASN A 180 8.19 -18.19 10.13
N LYS A 181 7.79 -18.40 11.39
CA LYS A 181 7.04 -17.39 12.16
C LYS A 181 7.77 -16.05 12.25
N LYS A 182 7.22 -15.04 11.57
CA LYS A 182 7.75 -13.66 11.51
C LYS A 182 9.21 -13.59 11.04
N VAL A 183 9.64 -14.56 10.23
CA VAL A 183 10.94 -14.51 9.53
C VAL A 183 10.84 -13.48 8.40
N ILE A 184 11.95 -12.80 8.11
CA ILE A 184 11.97 -11.73 7.10
C ILE A 184 12.09 -12.37 5.72
N GLY A 185 11.25 -11.94 4.78
CA GLY A 185 11.27 -12.42 3.40
C GLY A 185 10.25 -13.51 3.10
N GLU A 186 9.61 -14.07 4.14
CA GLU A 186 8.56 -15.07 3.98
C GLU A 186 7.21 -14.45 3.62
N TRP A 187 6.44 -15.18 2.84
CA TRP A 187 5.11 -14.80 2.37
C TRP A 187 4.04 -15.28 3.32
N LYS A 188 2.96 -14.51 3.45
CA LYS A 188 1.82 -14.89 4.29
C LYS A 188 0.56 -14.82 3.46
N ASP A 189 -0.34 -15.78 3.68
CA ASP A 189 -1.73 -15.64 3.28
C ASP A 189 -2.43 -14.68 4.24
N GLU A 190 -2.76 -13.47 3.79
CA GLU A 190 -3.42 -12.46 4.63
C GLU A 190 -4.83 -12.88 5.10
N ASN A 191 -5.48 -13.80 4.39
CA ASN A 191 -6.80 -14.29 4.74
C ASN A 191 -6.76 -15.57 5.58
N ALA A 192 -5.58 -16.14 5.82
CA ALA A 192 -5.36 -17.31 6.68
C ALA A 192 -6.35 -18.46 6.41
N GLY A 193 -6.48 -18.84 5.13
CA GLY A 193 -7.31 -19.96 4.69
C GLY A 193 -8.76 -19.61 4.30
N THR A 194 -9.19 -18.35 4.49
CA THR A 194 -10.50 -17.90 3.97
C THR A 194 -10.40 -17.53 2.50
N ARG A 195 -11.17 -18.20 1.64
CA ARG A 195 -11.08 -18.01 0.20
C ARG A 195 -11.68 -16.66 -0.22
N ILE A 196 -11.03 -16.05 -1.21
CA ILE A 196 -11.55 -14.88 -1.93
C ILE A 196 -12.53 -15.40 -2.97
N THR A 197 -13.74 -14.83 -2.99
CA THR A 197 -14.79 -15.21 -3.95
C THR A 197 -14.89 -14.20 -5.09
N ARG A 198 -14.70 -12.90 -4.81
CA ARG A 198 -14.73 -11.83 -5.81
C ARG A 198 -13.67 -10.77 -5.54
N TYR A 199 -13.20 -10.17 -6.62
CA TYR A 199 -12.24 -9.07 -6.60
C TYR A 199 -12.61 -8.02 -7.65
N ALA A 200 -12.52 -6.74 -7.28
CA ALA A 200 -12.69 -5.63 -8.19
C ALA A 200 -11.64 -4.53 -7.92
N GLY A 201 -10.74 -4.30 -8.87
CA GLY A 201 -9.66 -3.32 -8.76
C GLY A 201 -9.78 -2.20 -9.78
N ASN A 202 -10.31 -1.04 -9.40
CA ASN A 202 -10.48 0.07 -10.34
C ASN A 202 -9.18 0.82 -10.64
N ARG A 203 -8.31 0.99 -9.63
CA ARG A 203 -7.02 1.69 -9.76
C ARG A 203 -6.13 1.45 -8.55
N SER A 204 -4.89 1.90 -8.64
CA SER A 204 -3.95 1.93 -7.51
C SER A 204 -4.59 2.47 -6.21
N LYS A 205 -4.60 1.65 -5.15
CA LYS A 205 -5.18 1.94 -3.82
C LYS A 205 -6.70 2.15 -3.81
N SER A 206 -7.41 1.57 -4.78
CA SER A 206 -8.88 1.56 -4.86
C SER A 206 -9.35 0.20 -5.40
N TYR A 207 -9.72 -0.70 -4.49
CA TYR A 207 -10.14 -2.04 -4.80
C TYR A 207 -11.09 -2.59 -3.74
N ALA A 208 -11.82 -3.63 -4.07
CA ALA A 208 -12.65 -4.41 -3.17
C ALA A 208 -12.36 -5.91 -3.30
N VAL A 209 -12.43 -6.61 -2.18
CA VAL A 209 -12.28 -8.06 -2.06
C VAL A 209 -13.46 -8.58 -1.24
N GLU A 210 -14.14 -9.58 -1.77
CA GLU A 210 -15.16 -10.35 -1.06
C GLU A 210 -14.62 -11.74 -0.76
N THR A 211 -14.86 -12.21 0.45
CA THR A 211 -14.38 -13.49 0.97
C THR A 211 -15.54 -14.33 1.47
N GLU A 212 -15.33 -15.63 1.67
CA GLU A 212 -16.32 -16.54 2.26
C GLU A 212 -16.80 -16.06 3.65
N ASP A 213 -15.89 -15.45 4.43
CA ASP A 213 -16.24 -14.75 5.66
C ASP A 213 -16.43 -13.25 5.38
N ALA A 214 -17.67 -12.78 5.47
CA ALA A 214 -17.99 -11.37 5.26
C ALA A 214 -17.26 -10.41 6.22
N ALA A 215 -16.82 -10.89 7.40
CA ALA A 215 -16.04 -10.07 8.33
C ALA A 215 -14.63 -9.74 7.81
N LYS A 216 -14.12 -10.55 6.87
CA LYS A 216 -12.83 -10.36 6.20
C LYS A 216 -12.93 -9.60 4.88
N ASN A 217 -14.12 -9.16 4.47
CA ASN A 217 -14.29 -8.34 3.27
C ASN A 217 -13.46 -7.04 3.38
N ILE A 218 -12.83 -6.67 2.27
CA ILE A 218 -11.96 -5.51 2.19
C ILE A 218 -12.52 -4.53 1.19
N GLN A 219 -12.72 -3.28 1.60
CA GLN A 219 -12.94 -2.16 0.67
C GLN A 219 -11.86 -1.10 0.91
N LYS A 220 -11.17 -0.72 -0.16
CA LYS A 220 -10.19 0.37 -0.18
C LYS A 220 -10.61 1.42 -1.19
N SER A 221 -10.50 2.67 -0.80
CA SER A 221 -10.66 3.80 -1.71
C SER A 221 -9.80 4.97 -1.23
N LYS A 222 -8.72 5.24 -1.96
CA LYS A 222 -7.80 6.33 -1.64
C LYS A 222 -8.53 7.68 -1.65
N GLY A 223 -8.48 8.36 -0.50
CA GLY A 223 -9.02 9.70 -0.33
C GLY A 223 -10.37 9.76 0.38
N LEU A 224 -11.11 8.64 0.46
CA LEU A 224 -12.32 8.54 1.26
C LEU A 224 -12.01 8.17 2.72
N LYS A 225 -12.93 8.54 3.62
CA LYS A 225 -12.82 8.19 5.05
C LYS A 225 -13.17 6.72 5.24
N LYS A 226 -12.36 5.97 6.00
CA LYS A 226 -12.57 4.53 6.25
C LYS A 226 -13.99 4.20 6.74
N SER A 227 -14.54 5.02 7.65
CA SER A 227 -15.91 4.81 8.16
C SER A 227 -16.98 4.93 7.08
N LEU A 228 -16.74 5.74 6.05
CA LEU A 228 -17.67 5.90 4.94
C LEU A 228 -17.54 4.73 3.96
N VAL A 229 -16.29 4.35 3.66
CA VAL A 229 -15.99 3.19 2.82
C VAL A 229 -16.68 1.94 3.38
N ASN A 230 -16.52 1.64 4.67
CA ASN A 230 -17.12 0.46 5.28
C ASN A 230 -18.67 0.48 5.36
N LYS A 231 -19.31 1.65 5.25
CA LYS A 231 -20.76 1.81 5.40
C LYS A 231 -21.50 1.89 4.06
N GLU A 232 -20.88 2.50 3.06
CA GLU A 232 -21.56 2.92 1.82
C GLU A 232 -20.94 2.30 0.55
N LEU A 233 -19.84 1.58 0.66
CA LEU A 233 -19.20 0.93 -0.48
C LEU A 233 -19.34 -0.59 -0.36
N THR A 234 -19.83 -1.20 -1.44
CA THR A 234 -19.91 -2.66 -1.64
C THR A 234 -19.13 -3.01 -2.90
N ILE A 235 -18.71 -4.28 -3.05
CA ILE A 235 -17.97 -4.73 -4.22
C ILE A 235 -18.76 -4.52 -5.52
N ASP A 236 -20.09 -4.62 -5.49
CA ASP A 236 -20.96 -4.39 -6.65
C ASP A 236 -20.80 -2.97 -7.20
N ILE A 237 -20.57 -1.98 -6.33
CA ILE A 237 -20.31 -0.61 -6.77
C ILE A 237 -19.00 -0.53 -7.55
N TYR A 238 -17.96 -1.26 -7.11
CA TYR A 238 -16.66 -1.30 -7.78
C TYR A 238 -16.78 -1.96 -9.15
N GLU A 239 -17.40 -3.14 -9.20
CA GLU A 239 -17.64 -3.90 -10.44
C GLU A 239 -18.48 -3.12 -11.43
N ARG A 240 -19.60 -2.54 -10.97
CA ARG A 240 -20.45 -1.70 -11.81
C ARG A 240 -19.67 -0.56 -12.45
N CYS A 241 -18.81 0.12 -11.69
CA CYS A 241 -17.99 1.19 -12.25
C CYS A 241 -17.11 0.67 -13.38
N ILE A 242 -16.46 -0.48 -13.19
CA ILE A 242 -15.56 -1.09 -14.20
C ILE A 242 -16.36 -1.51 -15.44
N LEU A 243 -17.38 -2.35 -15.24
CA LEU A 243 -18.13 -2.98 -16.33
C LEU A 243 -18.96 -1.96 -17.11
N GLU A 244 -19.65 -1.05 -16.43
CA GLU A 244 -20.47 -0.01 -17.07
C GLU A 244 -19.64 1.22 -17.49
N GLY A 245 -18.42 1.37 -16.98
CA GLY A 245 -17.55 2.50 -17.32
C GLY A 245 -18.04 3.83 -16.75
N VAL A 246 -18.80 3.79 -15.64
CA VAL A 246 -19.44 4.95 -15.02
C VAL A 246 -18.79 5.32 -13.69
N GLU A 247 -18.71 6.62 -13.40
CA GLU A 247 -18.27 7.09 -12.08
C GLU A 247 -19.36 6.86 -11.03
N ASP A 248 -18.95 6.42 -9.84
CA ASP A 248 -19.84 6.31 -8.70
C ASP A 248 -20.14 7.68 -8.06
N LYS A 249 -21.28 7.78 -7.38
CA LYS A 249 -21.76 9.04 -6.80
C LYS A 249 -20.76 9.61 -5.79
N PRO A 250 -20.60 10.95 -5.72
CA PRO A 250 -19.71 11.56 -4.75
C PRO A 250 -20.24 11.37 -3.32
N ARG A 251 -19.32 11.32 -2.36
CA ARG A 251 -19.61 11.04 -0.94
C ARG A 251 -19.21 12.21 -0.08
N THR A 252 -20.04 12.52 0.91
CA THR A 252 -19.84 13.68 1.78
C THR A 252 -19.54 13.23 3.20
N ALA A 253 -18.45 13.72 3.76
CA ALA A 253 -18.06 13.41 5.13
C ALA A 253 -17.57 14.65 5.87
N TYR A 254 -17.65 14.57 7.19
CA TYR A 254 -17.05 15.53 8.09
C TYR A 254 -15.60 15.16 8.41
N PHE A 255 -14.71 16.13 8.24
CA PHE A 255 -13.29 16.02 8.52
C PHE A 255 -12.91 16.99 9.63
N LEU A 256 -12.10 16.52 10.57
CA LEU A 256 -11.50 17.40 11.56
C LEU A 256 -10.34 18.16 10.90
N GLN A 257 -10.36 19.48 11.02
CA GLN A 257 -9.29 20.35 10.56
C GLN A 257 -8.88 21.25 11.72
N CYS A 258 -7.61 21.64 11.73
CA CYS A 258 -7.10 22.58 12.73
C CYS A 258 -6.51 23.76 11.99
N GLU A 259 -7.04 24.94 12.26
CA GLU A 259 -6.50 26.20 11.77
C GLU A 259 -6.26 27.11 12.96
N ARG A 260 -5.05 27.68 13.05
CA ARG A 260 -4.63 28.52 14.18
C ARG A 260 -4.86 27.86 15.56
N PHE A 261 -4.63 26.54 15.67
CA PHE A 261 -4.83 25.75 16.90
C PHE A 261 -6.28 25.66 17.36
N VAL A 262 -7.23 26.14 16.55
CA VAL A 262 -8.66 25.95 16.77
C VAL A 262 -9.11 24.76 15.93
N PRO A 263 -9.46 23.63 16.55
CA PRO A 263 -10.06 22.52 15.83
C PRO A 263 -11.48 22.90 15.39
N TYR A 264 -11.81 22.63 14.14
CA TYR A 264 -13.15 22.75 13.61
C TYR A 264 -13.46 21.59 12.69
N THR A 265 -14.75 21.36 12.46
CA THR A 265 -15.20 20.31 11.56
C THR A 265 -15.58 20.95 10.23
N ILE A 266 -15.06 20.41 9.13
CA ILE A 266 -15.41 20.82 7.77
C ILE A 266 -16.16 19.70 7.05
N ARG A 267 -17.31 20.05 6.46
CA ARG A 267 -18.04 19.17 5.55
C ARG A 267 -17.36 19.21 4.18
N ARG A 268 -16.92 18.07 3.66
CA ARG A 268 -16.32 17.98 2.32
C ARG A 268 -16.93 16.84 1.52
N THR A 269 -17.23 17.14 0.26
CA THR A 269 -17.66 16.17 -0.75
C THR A 269 -16.44 15.71 -1.54
N LYS A 270 -16.27 14.40 -1.70
CA LYS A 270 -15.17 13.80 -2.45
C LYS A 270 -15.71 12.86 -3.51
N LYS A 271 -15.00 12.78 -4.65
CA LYS A 271 -15.24 11.76 -5.66
C LYS A 271 -15.05 10.36 -5.06
N SER A 272 -15.89 9.42 -5.49
CA SER A 272 -15.88 8.03 -5.04
C SER A 272 -15.05 7.16 -5.99
N ILE A 273 -15.55 5.97 -6.30
CA ILE A 273 -14.98 5.04 -7.26
C ILE A 273 -15.07 5.62 -8.66
N ASN A 274 -13.99 5.46 -9.41
CA ASN A 274 -13.83 5.94 -10.77
C ASN A 274 -13.24 4.79 -11.59
N PRO A 275 -13.79 4.48 -12.78
CA PRO A 275 -13.27 3.41 -13.63
C PRO A 275 -11.92 3.71 -14.28
N LEU A 276 -11.52 4.98 -14.32
CA LEU A 276 -10.28 5.40 -14.96
C LEU A 276 -9.08 5.21 -14.01
N ASP A 277 -8.01 4.62 -14.53
CA ASP A 277 -6.70 4.60 -13.91
C ASP A 277 -5.74 5.55 -14.65
N SER A 278 -5.25 6.58 -13.96
CA SER A 278 -4.28 7.53 -14.51
C SER A 278 -2.88 6.94 -14.70
N LYS A 279 -2.65 5.67 -14.33
CA LYS A 279 -1.36 4.99 -14.39
C LYS A 279 -1.28 3.87 -15.42
N ARG A 280 -2.41 3.43 -15.97
CA ARG A 280 -2.46 2.32 -16.92
C ARG A 280 -3.29 2.67 -18.14
N TRP A 281 -2.99 2.02 -19.25
CA TRP A 281 -3.83 2.00 -20.44
C TRP A 281 -4.88 0.89 -20.27
N ILE A 282 -6.16 1.24 -20.28
CA ILE A 282 -7.27 0.28 -20.13
C ILE A 282 -7.76 -0.09 -21.54
N LEU A 283 -7.92 -1.38 -21.81
CA LEU A 283 -8.40 -1.90 -23.10
C LEU A 283 -9.94 -1.81 -23.19
N ASN A 284 -10.51 -2.09 -24.37
CA ASN A 284 -11.96 -1.96 -24.60
C ASN A 284 -12.80 -2.91 -23.74
N ASP A 285 -12.22 -4.03 -23.30
CA ASP A 285 -12.84 -4.98 -22.35
C ASP A 285 -12.97 -4.41 -20.92
N ARG A 286 -12.36 -3.25 -20.65
CA ARG A 286 -12.33 -2.52 -19.37
C ARG A 286 -11.66 -3.26 -18.22
N ILE A 287 -11.16 -4.47 -18.46
CA ILE A 287 -10.57 -5.35 -17.46
C ILE A 287 -9.08 -5.44 -17.70
N THR A 288 -8.67 -5.64 -18.95
CA THR A 288 -7.27 -5.78 -19.29
C THR A 288 -6.60 -4.42 -19.33
N THR A 289 -5.41 -4.35 -18.76
CA THR A 289 -4.64 -3.11 -18.69
C THR A 289 -3.17 -3.33 -19.02
N TRP A 290 -2.58 -2.38 -19.73
CA TRP A 290 -1.16 -2.33 -20.01
C TRP A 290 -0.50 -1.12 -19.34
N ALA A 291 0.82 -1.14 -19.20
CA ALA A 291 1.55 0.06 -18.78
C ALA A 291 1.54 1.09 -19.92
N TYR A 292 1.52 2.38 -19.59
CA TYR A 292 1.74 3.40 -20.61
C TYR A 292 3.10 3.20 -21.28
N GLY A 293 3.12 3.26 -22.61
CA GLY A 293 4.34 3.02 -23.40
C GLY A 293 4.61 1.55 -23.74
N ASP A 294 3.72 0.62 -23.39
CA ASP A 294 3.79 -0.76 -23.86
C ASP A 294 3.76 -0.82 -25.40
N CYS A 295 4.69 -1.58 -25.99
CA CYS A 295 4.89 -1.65 -27.44
C CYS A 295 3.68 -2.27 -28.18
N ARG A 296 2.78 -2.94 -27.46
CA ARG A 296 1.55 -3.52 -28.01
C ARG A 296 0.44 -2.50 -28.20
N ILE A 297 0.47 -1.37 -27.47
CA ILE A 297 -0.58 -0.34 -27.55
C ILE A 297 -0.77 0.17 -28.98
N PRO A 298 0.28 0.59 -29.73
CA PRO A 298 0.11 1.05 -31.09
C PRO A 298 -0.47 0.00 -32.03
N LEU A 299 -0.07 -1.27 -31.89
CA LEU A 299 -0.57 -2.38 -32.70
C LEU A 299 -2.05 -2.66 -32.42
N TYR A 300 -2.44 -2.64 -31.14
CA TYR A 300 -3.83 -2.79 -30.74
C TYR A 300 -4.71 -1.65 -31.27
N LEU A 301 -4.23 -0.40 -31.23
CA LEU A 301 -4.95 0.74 -31.80
C LEU A 301 -5.14 0.62 -33.31
N GLN A 302 -4.13 0.17 -34.05
CA GLN A 302 -4.26 -0.10 -35.49
C GLN A 302 -5.28 -1.21 -35.77
N ALA A 303 -5.31 -2.26 -34.95
CA ALA A 303 -6.30 -3.32 -35.06
C ALA A 303 -7.71 -2.80 -34.78
N LEU A 304 -7.88 -1.97 -33.73
CA LEU A 304 -9.16 -1.32 -33.43
C LEU A 304 -9.64 -0.41 -34.56
N GLU A 305 -8.75 0.38 -35.17
CA GLU A 305 -9.12 1.23 -36.32
C GLU A 305 -9.59 0.42 -37.52
N ARG A 306 -9.00 -0.76 -37.74
CA ARG A 306 -9.31 -1.62 -38.89
C ARG A 306 -10.55 -2.49 -38.69
N TYR A 307 -10.75 -3.03 -37.48
CA TYR A 307 -11.74 -4.06 -37.20
C TYR A 307 -12.84 -3.61 -36.22
N GLY A 308 -12.72 -2.43 -35.62
CA GLY A 308 -13.63 -2.02 -34.55
C GLY A 308 -13.48 -2.92 -33.33
N GLU A 309 -14.60 -3.33 -32.73
CA GLU A 309 -14.61 -4.26 -31.59
C GLU A 309 -14.40 -5.73 -32.00
N ASP A 310 -14.54 -6.06 -33.28
CA ASP A 310 -14.45 -7.43 -33.82
C ASP A 310 -13.02 -7.78 -34.28
N ILE A 311 -12.02 -7.55 -33.42
CA ILE A 311 -10.62 -7.87 -33.74
C ILE A 311 -10.45 -9.40 -33.89
N PRO A 312 -9.84 -9.89 -34.99
CA PRO A 312 -9.54 -11.30 -35.16
C PRO A 312 -8.75 -11.91 -33.99
N ASN A 313 -9.17 -13.08 -33.52
CA ASN A 313 -8.56 -13.75 -32.36
C ASN A 313 -7.06 -13.99 -32.53
N GLU A 314 -6.59 -14.25 -33.76
CA GLU A 314 -5.16 -14.41 -34.06
C GLU A 314 -4.34 -13.16 -33.70
N ILE A 315 -4.91 -11.97 -33.91
CA ILE A 315 -4.28 -10.69 -33.56
C ILE A 315 -4.29 -10.51 -32.04
N LEU A 316 -5.41 -10.81 -31.38
CA LEU A 316 -5.52 -10.74 -29.91
C LEU A 316 -4.48 -11.66 -29.23
N VAL A 317 -4.38 -12.91 -29.68
CA VAL A 317 -3.39 -13.89 -29.19
C VAL A 317 -1.97 -13.38 -29.42
N SER A 318 -1.67 -12.77 -30.57
CA SER A 318 -0.34 -12.20 -30.84
C SER A 318 0.03 -11.04 -29.90
N LEU A 319 -0.96 -10.37 -29.32
CA LEU A 319 -0.79 -9.31 -28.33
C LEU A 319 -0.78 -9.86 -26.88
N GLY A 320 -0.95 -11.18 -26.72
CA GLY A 320 -1.06 -11.84 -25.42
C GLY A 320 -2.38 -11.52 -24.70
N LEU A 321 -3.46 -11.39 -25.47
CA LEU A 321 -4.84 -11.20 -25.00
C LEU A 321 -5.69 -12.44 -25.20
#